data_AF-S0FQ09-F1
#
_entry.id   AF-S0FQ09-F1
#
_cell.length_a   1.000
_cell.length_b   1.000
_cell.length_c   1.000
_cell.angle_alpha   90.00
_cell.angle_beta   90.00
_cell.angle_gamma   90.00
#
_symmetry.space_group_name_H-M   'P 1'
#
loop_
_entity.id
_entity.type
_entity.pdbx_description
1 polymer ?
#
loop_
_entity_poly.entity_id
_entity_poly.type
_entity_poly.pdbx_seq_one_letter_code
_entity_poly.pdbx_strand_id
1 'polypeptide(L)'
;MVKILLPKMQYEKNERIEVIRQAYKGLFQLATRGLFDKYVDFIDVYSEISDQEQQQLYETIIQHKETAMLAQYIRERGRQEGRQEGRQEGRQETVIALVRSAGKNRLSEEMIAQIANLDITLVRKILNNEPVEIPLHLLSDS
;
A
#
# COMPACT_ATOMS: atom_id res chain seq x y z
N MET A 1 23.70 -15.89 -12.01
CA MET A 1 23.00 -14.60 -11.86
C MET A 1 22.03 -14.44 -13.02
N VAL A 2 20.73 -14.67 -12.79
CA VAL A 2 19.70 -14.43 -13.80
C VAL A 2 19.35 -12.94 -13.74
N LYS A 3 19.72 -12.17 -14.77
CA LYS A 3 19.23 -10.80 -14.95
C LYS A 3 17.76 -10.91 -15.35
N ILE A 4 16.85 -10.35 -14.55
CA ILE A 4 15.42 -10.29 -14.88
C ILE A 4 15.27 -9.27 -16.03
N LEU A 5 15.44 -9.75 -17.26
CA LEU A 5 15.12 -9.02 -18.50
C LEU A 5 13.83 -9.61 -19.11
N LEU A 6 12.82 -9.88 -18.28
CA LEU A 6 11.60 -10.60 -18.69
C LEU A 6 10.91 -9.97 -19.91
N PRO A 7 10.74 -8.64 -20.02
CA PRO A 7 10.15 -8.02 -21.20
C PRO A 7 10.97 -8.24 -22.49
N LYS A 8 12.29 -8.49 -22.38
CA LYS A 8 13.20 -8.65 -23.52
C LYS A 8 13.43 -10.11 -23.90
N MET A 9 12.89 -11.07 -23.14
CA MET A 9 13.09 -12.51 -23.34
C MET A 9 11.98 -13.20 -24.16
N GLN A 10 10.94 -12.46 -24.60
CA GLN A 10 9.87 -12.94 -25.50
C GLN A 10 9.16 -14.22 -25.04
N TYR A 11 8.87 -14.34 -23.74
CA TYR A 11 8.11 -15.48 -23.22
C TYR A 11 6.64 -15.45 -23.65
N GLU A 12 6.08 -16.64 -23.90
CA GLU A 12 4.63 -16.81 -23.97
C GLU A 12 3.99 -16.50 -22.61
N LYS A 13 2.72 -16.06 -22.62
CA LYS A 13 2.05 -15.54 -21.41
C LYS A 13 2.08 -16.52 -20.22
N ASN A 14 1.86 -17.80 -20.49
CA ASN A 14 1.91 -18.87 -19.47
C ASN A 14 3.33 -19.11 -18.92
N GLU A 15 4.35 -19.09 -19.77
CA GLU A 15 5.75 -19.24 -19.37
C GLU A 15 6.18 -18.05 -18.51
N ARG A 16 5.75 -16.85 -18.85
CA ARG A 16 6.02 -15.62 -18.11
C ARG A 16 5.50 -15.68 -16.67
N ILE A 17 4.24 -16.09 -16.48
CA ILE A 17 3.65 -16.25 -15.13
C ILE A 17 4.43 -17.27 -14.30
N GLU A 18 4.81 -18.40 -14.89
CA GLU A 18 5.59 -19.43 -14.19
C GLU A 18 6.98 -18.92 -13.79
N VAL A 19 7.66 -18.19 -14.68
CA VAL A 19 8.98 -17.60 -14.37
C VAL A 19 8.90 -16.61 -13.21
N ILE A 20 7.89 -15.74 -13.18
CA ILE A 20 7.70 -14.78 -12.09
C ILE A 20 7.36 -15.53 -10.79
N ARG A 21 6.50 -16.56 -10.85
CA ARG A 21 6.18 -17.40 -9.68
C ARG A 21 7.42 -18.06 -9.09
N GLN A 22 8.30 -18.61 -9.92
CA GLN A 22 9.58 -19.17 -9.46
C GLN A 22 10.51 -18.11 -8.89
N ALA A 23 10.53 -16.90 -9.46
CA ALA A 23 11.28 -15.78 -8.90
C ALA A 23 10.77 -15.41 -7.50
N TYR A 24 9.44 -15.35 -7.30
CA TYR A 24 8.83 -15.05 -6.01
C TYR A 24 9.14 -16.15 -4.99
N LYS A 25 8.95 -17.41 -5.38
CA LYS A 25 9.28 -18.57 -4.55
C LYS A 25 10.75 -18.58 -4.15
N GLY A 26 11.66 -18.38 -5.11
CA GLY A 26 13.10 -18.33 -4.87
C GLY A 26 13.49 -17.19 -3.94
N LEU A 27 12.98 -15.98 -4.18
CA LEU A 27 13.21 -14.82 -3.31
C LEU A 27 12.70 -15.11 -1.88
N PHE A 28 11.52 -15.70 -1.75
CA PHE A 28 10.92 -16.04 -0.45
C PHE A 28 11.69 -17.08 0.35
N GLN A 29 12.35 -18.01 -0.34
CA GLN A 29 13.15 -19.07 0.28
C GLN A 29 14.55 -18.58 0.67
N LEU A 30 15.12 -17.65 -0.11
CA LEU A 30 16.52 -17.25 0.03
C LEU A 30 16.70 -15.95 0.82
N ALA A 31 15.70 -15.06 0.82
CA ALA A 31 15.79 -13.76 1.46
C ALA A 31 15.06 -13.71 2.81
N THR A 32 15.54 -12.83 3.69
CA THR A 32 14.77 -12.43 4.88
C THR A 32 13.46 -11.74 4.46
N ARG A 33 12.45 -11.74 5.33
CA ARG A 33 11.15 -11.11 5.06
C ARG A 33 11.25 -9.64 4.62
N GLY A 34 12.04 -8.83 5.33
CA GLY A 34 12.23 -7.42 4.95
C GLY A 34 12.88 -7.22 3.58
N LEU A 35 13.79 -8.12 3.17
CA LEU A 35 14.36 -8.09 1.82
C LEU A 35 13.36 -8.62 0.78
N PHE A 36 12.56 -9.63 1.12
CA PHE A 36 11.47 -10.07 0.26
C PHE A 36 10.53 -8.91 -0.06
N ASP A 37 10.04 -8.21 0.97
CA ASP A 37 9.10 -7.10 0.79
C ASP A 37 9.73 -5.98 -0.04
N LYS A 38 11.01 -5.69 0.16
CA LYS A 38 11.72 -4.70 -0.64
C LYS A 38 11.87 -5.10 -2.11
N TYR A 39 12.15 -6.38 -2.41
CA TYR A 39 12.52 -6.83 -3.75
C TYR A 39 11.37 -7.37 -4.59
N VAL A 40 10.27 -7.78 -3.98
CA VAL A 40 9.10 -8.27 -4.72
C VAL A 40 8.50 -7.16 -5.60
N ASP A 41 8.38 -5.95 -5.07
CA ASP A 41 7.88 -4.78 -5.82
C ASP A 41 8.78 -4.44 -7.01
N PHE A 42 10.10 -4.59 -6.85
CA PHE A 42 11.03 -4.44 -7.97
C PHE A 42 10.79 -5.49 -9.05
N ILE A 43 10.49 -6.74 -8.70
CA ILE A 43 10.18 -7.77 -9.71
C ILE A 43 8.91 -7.40 -10.47
N ASP A 44 7.85 -6.93 -9.79
CA ASP A 44 6.62 -6.47 -10.44
C ASP A 44 6.90 -5.32 -11.42
N VAL A 45 7.60 -4.27 -10.96
CA VAL A 45 7.93 -3.09 -11.79
C VAL A 45 8.80 -3.46 -12.99
N TYR A 46 9.88 -4.22 -12.80
CA TYR A 46 10.80 -4.57 -13.89
C TYR A 46 10.24 -5.63 -14.84
N SER A 47 9.29 -6.45 -14.37
CA SER A 47 8.62 -7.40 -15.22
C SER A 47 7.55 -6.73 -16.09
N GLU A 48 7.10 -5.52 -15.78
CA GLU A 48 5.97 -4.85 -16.44
C GLU A 48 4.71 -5.73 -16.39
N ILE A 49 4.46 -6.35 -15.23
CA ILE A 49 3.28 -7.21 -15.04
C ILE A 49 2.02 -6.35 -15.05
N SER A 50 1.03 -6.72 -15.87
CA SER A 50 -0.28 -6.08 -15.87
C SER A 50 -1.14 -6.54 -14.69
N ASP A 51 -2.15 -5.76 -14.30
CA ASP A 51 -3.10 -6.14 -13.24
C ASP A 51 -3.73 -7.53 -13.47
N GLN A 52 -4.05 -7.85 -14.72
CA GLN A 52 -4.58 -9.16 -15.09
C GLN A 52 -3.56 -10.28 -14.87
N GLU A 53 -2.31 -10.07 -15.26
CA GLU A 53 -1.24 -11.05 -15.05
C GLU A 53 -0.90 -11.20 -13.56
N GLN A 54 -0.95 -10.12 -12.80
CA GLN A 54 -0.72 -10.14 -11.36
C GLN A 54 -1.81 -10.96 -10.64
N GLN A 55 -3.08 -10.79 -11.03
CA GLN A 55 -4.17 -11.61 -10.53
C GLN A 55 -3.95 -13.11 -10.85
N GLN A 56 -3.57 -13.43 -12.09
CA GLN A 56 -3.26 -14.81 -12.50
C GLN A 56 -2.08 -15.41 -11.74
N LEU A 57 -1.04 -14.60 -11.48
CA LEU A 57 0.12 -14.99 -10.69
C LEU A 57 -0.29 -15.34 -9.25
N TYR A 58 -1.10 -14.51 -8.60
CA TYR A 58 -1.59 -14.76 -7.24
C TYR A 58 -2.44 -16.03 -7.17
N GLU A 59 -3.35 -16.23 -8.12
CA GLU A 59 -4.14 -17.47 -8.21
C GLU A 59 -3.24 -18.70 -8.33
N THR A 60 -2.22 -18.62 -9.19
CA THR A 60 -1.25 -19.69 -9.38
C THR A 60 -0.47 -19.97 -8.09
N ILE A 61 0.00 -18.94 -7.38
CA ILE A 61 0.70 -19.07 -6.09
C ILE A 61 -0.18 -19.74 -5.02
N ILE A 62 -1.47 -19.45 -4.99
CA ILE A 62 -2.41 -20.02 -4.02
C ILE A 62 -2.71 -21.50 -4.32
N GLN A 63 -2.84 -21.86 -5.59
CA GLN A 63 -3.21 -23.23 -6.01
C GLN A 63 -2.06 -24.24 -5.84
N HIS A 64 -0.81 -23.79 -5.89
CA HIS A 64 0.36 -24.69 -5.81
C HIS A 64 0.77 -24.96 -4.36
N LYS A 65 0.77 -26.24 -3.95
CA LYS A 65 1.18 -26.66 -2.58
C LYS A 65 2.59 -26.21 -2.21
N GLU A 66 3.51 -26.20 -3.17
CA GLU A 66 4.90 -25.77 -2.95
C GLU A 66 5.06 -24.28 -2.62
N THR A 67 4.06 -23.46 -2.94
CA THR A 67 4.03 -22.02 -2.63
C THR A 67 3.07 -21.68 -1.49
N ALA A 68 2.56 -22.68 -0.75
CA ALA A 68 1.57 -22.45 0.32
C ALA A 68 2.04 -21.44 1.39
N MET A 69 3.31 -21.52 1.82
CA MET A 69 3.87 -20.57 2.78
C MET A 69 4.02 -19.16 2.20
N LEU A 70 4.39 -19.05 0.93
CA LEU A 70 4.47 -17.77 0.21
C LEU A 70 3.07 -17.15 0.09
N ALA A 71 2.07 -17.96 -0.29
CA ALA A 71 0.68 -17.54 -0.39
C ALA A 71 0.14 -17.03 0.96
N GLN A 72 0.41 -17.76 2.05
CA GLN A 72 0.03 -17.34 3.39
C GLN A 72 0.71 -16.02 3.79
N TYR A 73 2.00 -15.87 3.49
CA TYR A 73 2.75 -14.66 3.79
C TYR A 73 2.23 -13.44 3.05
N ILE A 74 2.02 -13.55 1.73
CA ILE A 74 1.46 -12.48 0.90
C ILE A 74 0.08 -12.06 1.43
N ARG A 75 -0.78 -13.02 1.76
CA ARG A 75 -2.11 -12.72 2.32
C ARG A 75 -2.02 -11.97 3.64
N GLU A 76 -1.15 -12.41 4.54
CA GLU A 76 -0.98 -11.75 5.83
C GLU A 76 -0.39 -10.35 5.67
N ARG A 77 0.57 -10.16 4.76
CA ARG A 77 1.12 -8.84 4.44
C ARG A 77 0.02 -7.90 3.94
N GLY A 78 -0.75 -8.31 2.93
CA GLY A 78 -1.84 -7.49 2.40
C GLY A 78 -2.90 -7.16 3.47
N ARG A 79 -3.18 -8.08 4.39
CA ARG A 79 -4.05 -7.81 5.55
C ARG A 79 -3.46 -6.75 6.49
N GLN A 80 -2.15 -6.79 6.72
CA GLN A 80 -1.45 -5.82 7.58
C GLN A 80 -1.38 -4.44 6.91
N GLU A 81 -1.06 -4.39 5.62
CA GLU A 81 -1.05 -3.16 4.80
C GLU A 81 -2.44 -2.52 4.80
N GLY A 82 -3.49 -3.25 4.42
CA GLY A 82 -4.85 -2.73 4.42
C GLY A 82 -5.33 -2.29 5.80
N ARG A 83 -4.86 -2.93 6.89
CA ARG A 83 -5.15 -2.48 8.26
C ARG A 83 -4.39 -1.19 8.61
N GLN A 84 -3.19 -0.99 8.09
CA GLN A 84 -2.43 0.26 8.29
C GLN A 84 -3.06 1.40 7.49
N GLU A 85 -3.36 1.19 6.22
CA GLU A 85 -4.03 2.15 5.35
C GLU A 85 -5.38 2.55 5.93
N GLY A 86 -6.25 1.59 6.27
CA GLY A 86 -7.57 1.90 6.84
C GLY A 86 -7.50 2.63 8.19
N ARG A 87 -6.44 2.44 8.98
CA ARG A 87 -6.22 3.26 10.19
C ARG A 87 -5.81 4.69 9.84
N GLN A 88 -4.94 4.89 8.85
CA GLN A 88 -4.52 6.21 8.42
C GLN A 88 -5.70 6.99 7.82
N GLU A 89 -6.48 6.36 6.95
CA GLU A 89 -7.72 6.91 6.38
C GLU A 89 -8.72 7.30 7.48
N GLY A 90 -9.01 6.39 8.42
CA GLY A 90 -9.91 6.68 9.53
C GLY A 90 -9.45 7.83 10.43
N ARG A 91 -8.13 7.99 10.63
CA ARG A 91 -7.57 9.15 11.36
C ARG A 91 -7.74 10.44 10.57
N GLN A 92 -7.47 10.42 9.27
CA GLN A 92 -7.68 11.56 8.38
C GLN A 92 -9.15 12.00 8.40
N GLU A 93 -10.09 11.06 8.26
CA GLU A 93 -11.53 11.33 8.35
C GLU A 93 -11.91 11.93 9.71
N THR A 94 -11.35 11.41 10.81
CA THR A 94 -11.61 11.91 12.17
C THR A 94 -11.14 13.35 12.33
N VAL A 95 -9.95 13.69 11.84
CA VAL A 95 -9.42 15.07 11.87
C VAL A 95 -10.32 16.01 11.07
N ILE A 96 -10.71 15.61 9.86
CA ILE A 96 -11.61 16.40 9.01
C ILE A 96 -12.98 16.59 9.68
N ALA A 97 -13.53 15.54 10.28
CA ALA A 97 -14.81 15.58 11.00
C ALA A 97 -14.74 16.51 12.22
N LEU A 98 -13.63 16.47 12.98
CA LEU A 98 -13.39 17.35 14.12
C LEU A 98 -13.39 18.82 13.68
N VAL A 99 -12.61 19.18 12.66
CA VAL A 99 -12.53 20.55 12.13
C VAL A 99 -13.90 21.05 11.68
N ARG A 100 -14.63 20.23 10.89
CA ARG A 100 -15.98 20.58 10.42
C ARG A 100 -16.97 20.75 11.57
N SER A 101 -16.93 19.86 12.56
CA SER A 101 -17.79 19.95 13.75
C SER A 101 -17.48 21.22 14.55
N ALA A 102 -16.20 21.53 14.75
CA ALA A 102 -15.79 22.72 15.47
C ALA A 102 -16.22 24.01 14.75
N GLY A 103 -16.08 24.06 13.41
CA GLY A 103 -16.58 25.16 12.59
C GLY A 103 -18.10 25.33 12.69
N LYS A 104 -18.87 24.24 12.68
CA LYS A 104 -20.33 24.27 12.91
C LYS A 104 -20.70 24.83 14.28
N ASN A 105 -19.87 24.59 15.28
CA ASN A 105 -20.01 25.13 16.64
C ASN A 105 -19.46 26.57 16.79
N ARG A 106 -19.14 27.25 15.67
CA ARG A 106 -18.68 28.65 15.62
C ARG A 106 -17.39 28.91 16.41
N LEU A 107 -16.52 27.90 16.56
CA LEU A 107 -15.15 28.09 17.03
C LEU A 107 -14.34 28.86 15.96
N SER A 108 -13.39 29.70 16.39
CA SER A 108 -12.54 30.44 15.45
C SER A 108 -11.55 29.52 14.74
N GLU A 109 -11.14 29.88 13.52
CA GLU A 109 -10.16 29.11 12.75
C GLU A 109 -8.85 28.91 13.54
N GLU A 110 -8.41 29.91 14.30
CA GLU A 110 -7.22 29.86 15.16
C GLU A 110 -7.37 28.83 16.28
N MET A 111 -8.53 28.79 16.94
CA MET A 111 -8.80 27.83 18.01
C MET A 111 -8.87 26.41 17.46
N ILE A 112 -9.47 26.22 16.29
CA ILE A 112 -9.56 24.92 15.61
C ILE A 112 -8.16 24.44 15.21
N ALA A 113 -7.33 25.33 14.65
CA ALA A 113 -5.95 25.04 14.27
C ALA A 113 -5.13 24.56 15.48
N GLN A 114 -5.27 25.24 16.63
CA GLN A 114 -4.62 24.84 17.87
C GLN A 114 -5.09 23.48 18.39
N ILE A 115 -6.41 23.24 18.45
CA ILE A 115 -6.98 21.99 18.97
C ILE A 115 -6.60 20.79 18.08
N ALA A 116 -6.68 20.97 16.76
CA ALA A 116 -6.38 19.91 15.80
C ALA A 116 -4.88 19.77 15.49
N ASN A 117 -4.03 20.64 16.05
CA ASN A 117 -2.62 20.77 15.71
C ASN A 117 -2.38 20.86 14.20
N LEU A 118 -3.18 21.70 13.53
CA LEU A 118 -3.15 21.92 12.09
C LEU A 118 -2.72 23.35 11.78
N ASP A 119 -2.14 23.53 10.60
CA ASP A 119 -1.97 24.86 10.04
C ASP A 119 -3.34 25.49 9.74
N ILE A 120 -3.49 26.78 10.02
CA ILE A 120 -4.75 27.51 9.82
C ILE A 120 -5.23 27.47 8.36
N THR A 121 -4.31 27.38 7.38
CA THR A 121 -4.67 27.24 5.97
C THR A 121 -5.34 25.90 5.67
N LEU A 122 -4.90 24.81 6.32
CA LEU A 122 -5.53 23.50 6.20
C LEU A 122 -6.92 23.51 6.83
N VAL A 123 -7.09 24.15 7.99
CA VAL A 123 -8.41 24.35 8.63
C VAL A 123 -9.37 25.04 7.65
N ARG A 124 -8.94 26.15 7.03
CA ARG A 124 -9.75 26.89 6.07
C ARG A 124 -10.15 26.03 4.86
N LYS A 125 -9.20 25.28 4.29
CA LYS A 125 -9.47 24.35 3.19
C LYS A 125 -10.51 23.29 3.57
N ILE A 126 -10.38 22.69 4.76
CA ILE A 126 -11.33 21.68 5.25
C ILE A 126 -12.74 22.29 5.40
N LEU A 127 -12.84 23.49 5.96
CA LEU A 127 -14.12 24.20 6.14
C LEU A 127 -14.76 24.59 4.79
N ASN A 128 -13.94 24.89 3.79
CA ASN A 128 -14.37 25.15 2.42
C ASN A 128 -14.69 23.90 1.59
N ASN A 129 -14.53 22.69 2.16
CA ASN A 129 -14.65 21.41 1.45
C ASN A 129 -13.66 21.24 0.27
N GLU A 130 -12.50 21.85 0.38
CA GLU A 130 -11.41 21.62 -0.56
C GLU A 130 -10.72 20.28 -0.27
N PRO A 131 -10.17 19.59 -1.28
CA PRO A 131 -9.36 18.39 -1.07
C PRO A 131 -8.11 18.75 -0.26
N VAL A 132 -7.84 17.96 0.78
CA VAL A 132 -6.68 18.15 1.66
C VAL A 132 -6.01 16.82 1.97
N GLU A 133 -4.69 16.85 2.06
CA GLU A 133 -3.89 15.77 2.62
C GLU A 133 -3.52 16.16 4.05
N ILE A 134 -3.91 15.33 5.02
CA ILE A 134 -3.59 15.58 6.42
C ILE A 134 -2.13 15.16 6.66
N PRO A 135 -1.31 16.01 7.34
CA PRO A 135 0.09 15.70 7.59
C PRO A 135 0.29 14.34 8.29
N LEU A 136 1.19 13.52 7.77
CA LEU A 136 1.45 12.16 8.26
C LEU A 136 1.83 12.07 9.75
N HIS A 137 2.47 13.10 10.31
CA HIS A 137 2.81 13.14 11.74
C HIS A 137 1.59 13.21 12.67
N LEU A 138 0.41 13.60 12.15
CA LEU A 138 -0.87 13.56 12.86
C LEU A 138 -1.59 12.21 12.68
N LEU A 139 -1.16 11.41 11.70
CA LEU A 139 -1.76 10.14 11.33
C LEU A 139 -0.95 8.93 11.83
N SER A 140 0.27 9.15 12.30
CA SER A 140 1.14 8.12 12.88
C SER A 140 0.95 8.01 14.39
N ASP A 141 1.13 6.81 14.93
CA ASP A 141 1.23 6.64 16.38
C ASP A 141 2.53 7.28 16.86
N SER A 142 2.44 8.12 17.89
CA SER A 142 3.59 8.71 18.58
C SER A 142 4.52 7.66 19.18
#